data_AF-K1UL97-F1
#
_entry.id   AF-K1UL97-F1
#
_cell.length_a   1.000
_cell.length_b   1.000
_cell.length_c   1.000
_cell.angle_alpha   90.00
_cell.angle_beta   90.00
_cell.angle_gamma   90.00
#
_symmetry.space_group_name_H-M   'P 1'
#
loop_
_entity.id
_entity.type
_entity.pdbx_description
1 polymer ?
#
loop_
_entity_poly.entity_id
_entity_poly.type
_entity_poly.pdbx_seq_one_letter_code
_entity_poly.pdbx_strand_id
1 'polypeptide(L)'
;AVEVALKKAGINPAHVDSEEHMESNKAKGWITDEDIAKAKEIIATVSAEKAANLPQQMIENIAKGRLGKFLKEVCLLNQEDIMDGKKTVREVLKEADPELQIVAFKRFTLRAE
;
A
#
# COMPACT_ATOMS: atom_id res chain seq x y z
N ALA A 1 0.14 -11.63 -5.32
CA ALA A 1 0.74 -11.39 -6.65
C ALA A 1 0.92 -12.73 -7.37
N VAL A 2 1.84 -13.58 -6.92
CA VAL A 2 2.07 -14.92 -7.48
C VAL A 2 0.79 -15.77 -7.48
N GLU A 3 0.10 -15.92 -6.34
CA GLU A 3 -1.17 -16.67 -6.28
C GLU A 3 -2.27 -16.13 -7.22
N VAL A 4 -2.31 -14.81 -7.42
CA VAL A 4 -3.30 -14.17 -8.29
C VAL A 4 -2.96 -14.45 -9.76
N ALA A 5 -1.68 -14.42 -10.13
CA ALA A 5 -1.20 -14.77 -11.46
C ALA A 5 -1.42 -16.26 -11.77
N LEU A 6 -1.18 -17.15 -10.80
CA LEU A 6 -1.47 -18.58 -10.91
C LEU A 6 -2.98 -18.83 -11.13
N LYS A 7 -3.86 -18.21 -10.33
CA LYS A 7 -5.31 -18.31 -10.52
C LYS A 7 -5.77 -17.78 -11.89
N LYS A 8 -5.16 -16.70 -12.38
CA LYS A 8 -5.45 -16.14 -13.71
C LYS A 8 -5.01 -17.07 -14.85
N ALA A 9 -3.95 -17.85 -14.62
CA ALA A 9 -3.50 -18.91 -15.54
C ALA A 9 -4.32 -20.21 -15.42
N GLY A 10 -5.38 -20.24 -14.59
CA GLY A 10 -6.19 -21.44 -14.37
C GLY A 10 -5.54 -22.48 -13.44
N ILE A 11 -4.42 -22.14 -12.81
CA ILE A 11 -3.66 -23.03 -11.94
C ILE A 11 -4.04 -22.75 -10.49
N ASN A 12 -4.47 -23.78 -9.77
CA ASN A 12 -4.73 -23.65 -8.34
C ASN A 12 -3.40 -23.49 -7.59
N PRO A 13 -3.16 -22.38 -6.85
CA PRO A 13 -1.92 -22.17 -6.12
C PRO A 13 -1.58 -23.28 -5.13
N ALA A 14 -2.59 -23.90 -4.51
CA ALA A 14 -2.41 -25.01 -3.58
C ALA A 14 -1.94 -26.31 -4.25
N HIS A 15 -1.93 -26.38 -5.59
CA HIS A 15 -1.41 -27.54 -6.31
C HIS A 15 0.10 -27.42 -6.61
N VAL A 16 0.65 -26.21 -6.51
CA VAL A 16 2.00 -25.85 -6.96
C VAL A 16 2.79 -25.05 -5.91
N ASP A 17 2.40 -25.18 -4.65
CA ASP A 17 2.99 -24.50 -3.49
C ASP A 17 4.31 -25.13 -3.03
N SER A 18 4.56 -26.41 -3.34
CA SER A 18 5.85 -27.09 -3.13
C SER A 18 6.15 -28.08 -4.25
N GLU A 19 7.42 -28.46 -4.41
CA GLU A 19 7.81 -29.47 -5.41
C GLU A 19 7.20 -30.84 -5.09
N GLU A 20 7.10 -31.21 -3.81
CA GLU A 20 6.42 -32.42 -3.37
C GLU A 20 4.91 -32.39 -3.69
N HIS A 21 4.27 -31.23 -3.57
CA HIS A 21 2.86 -31.07 -3.95
C HIS A 21 2.69 -31.11 -5.47
N MET A 22 3.61 -30.54 -6.25
CA MET A 22 3.59 -30.65 -7.71
C MET A 22 3.69 -32.12 -8.16
N GLU A 23 4.60 -32.90 -7.57
CA GLU A 23 4.78 -34.32 -7.89
C GLU A 23 3.57 -35.16 -7.46
N SER A 24 3.05 -34.93 -6.25
CA SER A 24 1.87 -35.63 -5.72
C SER A 24 0.61 -35.32 -6.55
N ASN A 25 0.41 -34.06 -6.95
CA ASN A 25 -0.75 -33.65 -7.72
C ASN A 25 -0.65 -34.05 -9.19
N LYS A 26 0.58 -34.13 -9.75
CA LYS A 26 0.84 -34.77 -11.04
C LYS A 26 0.50 -36.26 -11.01
N ALA A 27 0.93 -36.98 -9.98
CA ALA A 27 0.62 -38.41 -9.82
C ALA A 27 -0.89 -38.68 -9.69
N LYS A 28 -1.64 -37.74 -9.13
CA LYS A 28 -3.12 -37.78 -9.04
C LYS A 28 -3.84 -37.29 -10.31
N GLY A 29 -3.10 -36.80 -11.32
CA GLY A 29 -3.65 -36.27 -12.57
C GLY A 29 -4.37 -34.92 -12.43
N TRP A 30 -4.15 -34.19 -11.34
CA TRP A 30 -4.80 -32.90 -11.07
C TRP A 30 -4.13 -31.73 -11.79
N ILE A 31 -2.87 -31.91 -12.20
CA ILE A 31 -2.08 -30.93 -12.96
C ILE A 31 -1.21 -31.67 -13.98
N THR A 32 -0.91 -31.01 -15.09
CA THR A 32 -0.02 -31.55 -16.14
C THR A 32 1.42 -31.02 -15.99
N ASP A 33 2.36 -31.62 -16.73
CA ASP A 33 3.73 -31.11 -16.81
C ASP A 33 3.80 -29.69 -17.39
N GLU A 34 2.89 -29.36 -18.30
CA GLU A 34 2.77 -28.01 -18.84
C GLU A 34 2.30 -27.01 -17.79
N ASP A 35 1.37 -27.40 -16.91
CA ASP A 35 0.89 -26.55 -15.82
C ASP A 35 1.97 -26.31 -14.78
N ILE A 36 2.79 -27.33 -14.48
CA ILE A 36 3.94 -27.20 -13.57
C ILE A 36 4.98 -26.24 -14.16
N ALA A 37 5.31 -26.38 -15.45
CA ALA A 37 6.26 -25.50 -16.12
C ALA A 37 5.77 -24.03 -16.12
N LYS A 38 4.51 -23.80 -16.49
CA LYS A 38 3.88 -22.47 -16.44
C LYS A 38 3.83 -21.91 -15.03
N ALA A 39 3.50 -22.73 -14.02
CA ALA A 39 3.50 -22.30 -12.63
C ALA A 39 4.88 -21.85 -12.17
N LYS A 40 5.94 -22.63 -12.48
CA LYS A 40 7.33 -22.28 -12.13
C LYS A 40 7.76 -20.97 -12.80
N GLU A 41 7.42 -20.75 -14.06
CA GLU A 41 7.70 -19.51 -14.79
C GLU A 41 6.96 -18.30 -14.18
N ILE A 42 5.68 -18.46 -13.85
CA ILE A 42 4.86 -17.41 -13.19
C ILE A 42 5.42 -17.08 -11.81
N ILE A 43 5.76 -18.09 -11.01
CA ILE A 43 6.34 -17.91 -9.68
C ILE A 43 7.67 -17.15 -9.79
N ALA A 44 8.57 -17.56 -10.68
CA ALA A 44 9.86 -16.91 -10.88
C ALA A 44 9.71 -15.45 -11.34
N THR A 45 8.93 -15.22 -12.40
CA THR A 45 8.77 -13.89 -13.01
C THR A 45 8.08 -12.93 -12.05
N VAL A 46 6.93 -13.32 -11.48
CA VAL A 46 6.16 -12.44 -10.60
C VAL A 46 6.86 -12.21 -9.26
N SER A 47 7.65 -13.17 -8.78
CA SER A 47 8.49 -12.96 -7.58
C SER A 47 9.64 -12.00 -7.85
N ALA A 48 10.29 -12.11 -9.00
CA ALA A 48 11.35 -11.19 -9.42
C ALA A 48 10.82 -9.76 -9.62
N GLU A 49 9.67 -9.61 -10.29
CA GLU A 49 8.99 -8.32 -10.45
C GLU A 49 8.59 -7.72 -9.10
N LYS A 50 8.06 -8.53 -8.18
CA LYS A 50 7.71 -8.06 -6.83
C LYS A 50 8.94 -7.62 -6.05
N ALA A 51 10.05 -8.36 -6.16
CA ALA A 51 11.31 -7.99 -5.53
C ALA A 51 11.88 -6.68 -6.10
N ALA A 52 11.77 -6.46 -7.42
CA ALA A 52 12.18 -5.21 -8.08
C ALA A 52 11.28 -4.01 -7.72
N ASN A 53 10.00 -4.24 -7.45
CA ASN A 53 9.04 -3.20 -7.05
C ASN A 53 9.04 -2.90 -5.55
N LEU A 54 9.57 -3.78 -4.70
CA LEU A 54 9.70 -3.56 -3.25
C LEU A 54 10.52 -2.29 -2.91
N PRO A 55 11.69 -2.06 -3.54
CA PRO A 55 12.46 -0.83 -3.38
C PRO A 55 11.66 0.43 -3.72
N GLN A 56 10.92 0.41 -4.83
CA GLN A 56 10.12 1.56 -5.28
C GLN A 56 8.96 1.83 -4.32
N GLN A 57 8.23 0.79 -3.91
CA GLN A 57 7.15 0.92 -2.94
C GLN A 57 7.64 1.46 -1.59
N MET A 58 8.84 1.05 -1.16
CA MET A 58 9.47 1.57 0.06
C MET A 58 9.83 3.06 -0.07
N ILE A 59 10.42 3.47 -1.20
CA ILE A 59 10.73 4.89 -1.49
C ILE A 59 9.45 5.73 -1.48
N GLU A 60 8.39 5.25 -2.12
CA GLU A 60 7.10 5.94 -2.13
C GLU A 60 6.50 6.06 -0.72
N ASN A 61 6.60 5.03 0.10
CA ASN A 61 6.12 5.08 1.48
C ASN A 61 6.92 6.09 2.32
N ILE A 62 8.23 6.19 2.11
CA ILE A 62 9.07 7.21 2.75
C ILE A 62 8.63 8.61 2.31
N ALA A 63 8.44 8.81 1.00
CA ALA A 63 8.00 10.09 0.45
C ALA A 63 6.62 10.49 0.99
N LYS A 64 5.67 9.55 1.05
CA LYS A 64 4.33 9.74 1.65
C LYS A 64 4.42 10.11 3.12
N GLY A 65 5.29 9.44 3.90
CA GLY A 65 5.52 9.77 5.30
C GLY A 65 6.06 11.19 5.50
N ARG A 66 7.05 11.58 4.69
CA ARG A 66 7.63 12.94 4.71
C ARG A 66 6.59 14.01 4.33
N LEU A 67 5.83 13.77 3.27
CA LEU A 67 4.75 14.67 2.85
C LEU A 67 3.67 14.78 3.92
N GLY A 68 3.26 13.66 4.53
CA GLY A 68 2.30 13.64 5.62
C GLY A 68 2.77 14.48 6.81
N LYS A 69 4.04 14.35 7.21
CA LYS A 69 4.64 15.18 8.26
C LYS A 69 4.64 16.66 7.89
N PHE A 70 5.09 17.01 6.70
CA PHE A 70 5.11 18.39 6.22
C PHE A 70 3.71 19.02 6.25
N LEU A 71 2.69 18.29 5.79
CA LEU A 71 1.31 18.77 5.81
C LEU A 71 0.80 18.99 7.24
N LYS A 72 1.14 18.10 8.18
CA LYS A 72 0.81 18.27 9.60
C LYS A 72 1.52 19.46 10.25
N GLU A 73 2.68 19.87 9.76
CA GLU A 73 3.44 20.98 10.35
C GLU A 73 3.06 22.34 9.72
N VAL A 74 2.79 22.38 8.42
CA VAL A 74 2.70 23.63 7.66
C VAL A 74 1.27 23.96 7.21
N CYS A 75 0.39 22.98 7.06
CA CYS A 75 -0.98 23.21 6.61
C CYS A 75 -1.94 23.26 7.79
N LEU A 76 -2.51 24.45 8.06
CA LEU A 76 -3.45 24.69 9.17
C LEU A 76 -4.55 23.63 9.28
N LEU A 77 -5.18 23.27 8.16
CA LEU A 77 -6.30 22.31 8.16
C LEU A 77 -5.87 20.88 8.51
N ASN A 78 -4.60 20.54 8.34
CA ASN A 78 -4.07 19.19 8.58
C ASN A 78 -3.29 19.10 9.91
N GLN A 79 -3.11 20.21 10.61
CA GLN A 79 -2.55 20.26 11.96
C GLN A 79 -3.51 19.62 12.96
N GLU A 80 -2.94 19.05 14.02
CA GLU A 80 -3.69 18.62 15.20
C GLU A 80 -4.29 19.86 15.89
N ASP A 81 -5.55 19.76 16.29
CA ASP A 81 -6.22 20.83 17.00
C ASP A 81 -5.64 20.97 18.42
N ILE A 82 -5.43 22.21 18.86
CA ILE A 82 -4.79 22.48 20.16
C ILE A 82 -5.74 22.20 21.33
N MET A 83 -7.06 22.20 21.11
CA MET A 83 -8.06 21.94 22.14
C MET A 83 -8.38 20.44 22.22
N ASP A 84 -8.43 19.77 21.06
CA ASP A 84 -8.61 18.33 20.94
C ASP A 84 -7.53 17.70 20.04
N GLY A 85 -6.38 17.39 20.63
CA GLY A 85 -5.23 16.78 19.94
C GLY A 85 -5.47 15.39 19.34
N LYS A 86 -6.70 14.86 19.40
CA LYS A 86 -7.11 13.64 18.68
C LYS A 86 -7.65 13.94 17.28
N LYS A 87 -8.01 15.20 17.01
CA LYS A 87 -8.62 15.65 15.76
C LYS A 87 -7.72 16.66 15.06
N THR A 88 -7.89 16.76 13.76
CA THR A 88 -7.32 17.84 12.95
C THR A 88 -8.23 19.06 12.97
N VAL A 89 -7.67 20.24 12.71
CA VAL A 89 -8.46 21.48 12.58
C VAL A 89 -9.59 21.32 11.56
N ARG A 90 -9.36 20.60 10.45
CA ARG A 90 -10.40 20.29 9.46
C ARG A 90 -11.57 19.48 10.04
N GLU A 91 -11.27 18.48 10.88
CA GLU A 91 -12.31 17.64 11.49
C GLU A 91 -13.13 18.47 12.49
N VAL A 92 -12.47 19.28 13.31
CA VAL A 92 -13.15 20.21 14.24
C VAL A 92 -14.05 21.19 13.49
N LEU A 93 -13.60 21.77 12.38
CA LEU A 93 -14.43 22.67 11.56
C LEU A 93 -15.66 21.95 11.00
N LYS A 94 -15.49 20.75 10.44
CA LYS A 94 -16.59 19.97 9.87
C LYS A 94 -17.63 19.55 10.89
N GLU A 95 -17.20 19.24 12.12
CA GLU A 95 -18.10 18.90 13.22
C GLU A 95 -18.92 20.11 13.69
N ALA A 96 -18.33 21.31 13.63
CA ALA A 96 -19.03 22.54 13.94
C ALA A 96 -20.04 22.91 12.83
N ASP A 97 -19.59 22.89 11.57
CA ASP A 97 -20.42 23.10 10.39
C ASP A 97 -19.73 22.52 9.13
N PRO A 98 -20.35 21.58 8.40
CA PRO A 98 -19.76 20.98 7.20
C PRO A 98 -19.37 21.96 6.08
N GLU A 99 -20.00 23.13 6.00
CA GLU A 99 -19.71 24.15 4.98
C GLU A 99 -18.72 25.22 5.45
N LEU A 100 -18.28 25.18 6.70
CA LEU A 100 -17.39 26.18 7.28
C LEU A 100 -15.97 26.09 6.70
N GLN A 101 -15.45 27.24 6.24
CA GLN A 101 -14.14 27.34 5.61
C GLN A 101 -13.32 28.48 6.20
N ILE A 102 -12.02 28.22 6.40
CA ILE A 102 -11.03 29.26 6.71
C ILE A 102 -10.56 29.86 5.38
N VAL A 103 -10.93 31.12 5.13
CA VAL A 103 -10.58 31.81 3.88
C VAL A 103 -9.17 32.41 3.95
N ALA A 104 -8.76 32.92 5.10
CA ALA A 104 -7.44 33.49 5.31
C ALA A 104 -7.08 33.54 6.81
N PHE A 105 -5.78 33.51 7.12
CA PHE A 105 -5.26 33.85 8.44
C PHE A 105 -3.95 34.64 8.30
N LYS A 106 -3.60 35.44 9.31
CA LYS A 106 -2.34 36.18 9.36
C LYS A 106 -1.72 36.05 10.74
N ARG A 107 -0.48 35.56 10.79
CA ARG A 107 0.31 35.43 12.02
C ARG A 107 1.38 36.52 12.05
N PHE A 108 1.44 37.28 13.13
CA PHE A 108 2.53 38.22 13.41
C PHE A 108 3.36 37.67 14.58
N THR A 109 4.67 37.81 14.52
CA THR A 109 5.59 37.43 15.59
C THR A 109 6.60 38.55 15.81
N LEU A 110 6.94 38.83 17.07
CA LEU A 110 7.98 39.80 17.43
C LEU A 110 9.40 39.20 17.36
N ARG A 111 9.52 37.88 17.19
CA ARG A 111 10.80 37.21 16.96
C ARG A 111 11.18 37.32 15.48
N ALA A 112 12.39 37.79 15.20
CA ALA A 112 13.03 37.59 13.90
C ALA A 112 13.54 36.13 13.87
N GLU A 113 13.00 35.32 12.96
CA GLU A 113 13.52 33.98 12.62
C GLU A 113 14.62 34.10 11.55
#